data_AF-A0A847WZK7-F1
#
_entry.id   AF-A0A847WZK7-F1
#
_cell.length_a   1.000
_cell.length_b   1.000
_cell.length_c   1.000
_cell.angle_alpha   90.00
_cell.angle_beta   90.00
_cell.angle_gamma   90.00
#
_symmetry.space_group_name_H-M   'P 1'
#
loop_
_entity.id
_entity.type
_entity.pdbx_description
1 polymer ?
#
loop_
_entity_poly.entity_id
_entity_poly.type
_entity_poly.pdbx_seq_one_letter_code
_entity_poly.pdbx_strand_id
1 'polypeptide(L)'
;LVTDEQVRLAQKAARDLVDGREIHTSELVVSLRNYIRQALDLTPIPADLEIPMQGPTRPSSGGGGQGGAGGGGGAGIGMGGRADDAVPPKI
;
A
#
# COMPACT_ATOMS: atom_id res chain seq x y z
N LEU A 1 20.07 -22.26 -7.42
CA LEU A 1 19.81 -23.02 -6.18
C LEU A 1 19.74 -22.03 -5.02
N VAL A 2 18.74 -22.18 -4.16
CA VAL A 2 18.53 -21.29 -2.99
C VAL A 2 19.57 -21.59 -1.91
N THR A 3 20.03 -20.57 -1.18
CA THR A 3 21.01 -20.71 -0.08
C THR A 3 20.34 -20.83 1.31
N ASP A 4 21.03 -21.41 2.29
CA ASP A 4 20.52 -21.52 3.67
C ASP A 4 20.18 -20.16 4.30
N GLU A 5 20.92 -19.10 3.92
CA GLU A 5 20.65 -17.73 4.33
C GLU A 5 19.29 -17.26 3.80
N GLN A 6 19.02 -17.48 2.51
CA GLN A 6 17.75 -17.11 1.89
C GLN A 6 16.57 -17.89 2.52
N VAL A 7 16.77 -19.17 2.84
CA VAL A 7 15.75 -19.98 3.55
C VAL A 7 15.46 -19.39 4.93
N ARG A 8 16.49 -19.01 5.69
CA ARG A 8 16.33 -18.39 7.02
C ARG A 8 15.59 -17.04 6.94
N LEU A 9 15.97 -16.19 5.99
CA LEU A 9 15.35 -14.88 5.79
C LEU A 9 13.87 -15.02 5.34
N ALA A 10 13.59 -15.95 4.44
CA ALA A 10 12.22 -16.24 4.01
C ALA A 10 11.35 -16.82 5.14
N GLN A 11 11.91 -17.73 5.95
CA GLN A 11 11.21 -18.30 7.10
C GLN A 11 10.86 -17.23 8.15
N LYS A 12 11.78 -16.30 8.43
CA LYS A 12 11.54 -15.16 9.31
C LYS A 12 10.40 -14.28 8.79
N ALA A 13 10.46 -13.86 7.52
CA ALA A 13 9.41 -13.04 6.91
C ALA A 13 8.04 -13.74 6.90
N ALA A 14 8.00 -15.04 6.61
CA ALA A 14 6.77 -15.84 6.66
C ALA A 14 6.21 -15.95 8.09
N ARG A 15 7.08 -16.05 9.10
CA ARG A 15 6.66 -16.06 10.50
C ARG A 15 6.05 -14.73 10.93
N ASP A 16 6.70 -13.63 10.58
CA ASP A 16 6.20 -12.29 10.88
C ASP A 16 4.84 -12.03 10.20
N LEU A 17 4.65 -12.51 8.97
CA LEU A 17 3.38 -12.47 8.27
C LEU A 17 2.26 -13.21 9.01
N VAL A 18 2.51 -14.45 9.47
CA VAL A 18 1.52 -15.26 10.20
C VAL A 18 1.22 -14.69 11.57
N ASP A 19 2.23 -14.11 12.23
CA ASP A 19 2.09 -13.45 13.53
C ASP A 19 1.45 -12.04 13.41
N GLY A 20 1.10 -11.58 12.20
CA GLY A 20 0.51 -10.26 11.95
C GLY A 20 1.46 -9.09 12.25
N ARG A 21 2.77 -9.35 12.30
CA ARG A 21 3.81 -8.35 12.55
C ARG A 21 4.22 -7.65 11.25
N GLU A 22 4.90 -6.53 11.41
CA GLU A 22 5.51 -5.83 10.28
C GLU A 22 6.58 -6.71 9.61
N ILE A 23 6.43 -6.91 8.30
CA ILE A 23 7.29 -7.82 7.52
C ILE A 23 8.43 -7.01 6.92
N HIS A 24 9.65 -7.41 7.26
CA HIS A 24 10.88 -6.78 6.75
C HIS A 24 11.54 -7.71 5.72
N THR A 25 11.35 -7.44 4.43
CA THR A 25 11.89 -8.26 3.32
C THR A 25 13.16 -7.69 2.70
N SER A 26 13.62 -6.51 3.12
CA SER A 26 14.77 -5.82 2.54
C SER A 26 16.03 -6.69 2.50
N GLU A 27 16.36 -7.37 3.60
CA GLU A 27 17.50 -8.29 3.69
C GLU A 27 17.37 -9.46 2.72
N LEU A 28 16.18 -10.07 2.62
CA LEU A 28 15.91 -11.16 1.68
C LEU A 28 16.08 -10.70 0.22
N VAL A 29 15.57 -9.52 -0.13
CA VAL A 29 15.67 -8.94 -1.48
C VAL A 29 17.13 -8.68 -1.84
N VAL A 30 17.92 -8.13 -0.92
CA VAL A 30 19.36 -7.91 -1.15
C VAL A 30 20.10 -9.23 -1.36
N SER A 31 19.84 -10.23 -0.51
CA SER A 31 20.46 -11.56 -0.61
C SER A 31 20.14 -12.26 -1.93
N LEU A 32 18.87 -12.25 -2.35
CA LEU A 32 18.44 -12.80 -3.65
C LEU A 32 19.05 -12.05 -4.83
N ARG A 33 19.07 -10.72 -4.78
CA ARG A 33 19.64 -9.89 -5.84
C ARG A 33 21.13 -10.17 -6.03
N ASN A 34 21.88 -10.26 -4.94
CA ASN A 34 23.30 -10.60 -4.99
C ASN A 34 23.52 -11.99 -5.58
N TYR A 35 22.73 -12.98 -5.16
CA TYR A 35 22.80 -14.34 -5.68
C TYR A 35 22.50 -14.41 -7.19
N ILE A 36 21.40 -13.80 -7.65
CA ILE A 36 21.01 -13.81 -9.07
C ILE A 36 22.10 -13.16 -9.93
N ARG A 37 22.70 -12.07 -9.45
CA ARG A 37 23.77 -11.38 -10.17
C ARG A 37 25.03 -12.21 -10.30
N GLN A 38 25.41 -12.95 -9.25
CA GLN A 38 26.53 -13.89 -9.32
C GLN A 38 26.21 -15.07 -10.25
N ALA A 39 25.00 -15.63 -10.16
CA ALA A 39 24.59 -16.78 -10.97
C ALA A 39 24.48 -16.46 -12.46
N LEU A 40 24.17 -15.21 -12.81
CA LEU A 40 23.99 -14.74 -14.19
C LEU A 40 25.13 -13.85 -14.69
N ASP A 41 26.23 -13.73 -13.93
CA ASP A 41 27.39 -12.88 -14.24
C ASP A 41 27.04 -11.44 -14.65
N LEU A 42 26.18 -10.79 -13.86
CA LEU A 42 25.69 -9.43 -14.16
C LEU A 42 26.66 -8.35 -13.67
N THR A 43 26.82 -7.27 -14.44
CA THR A 43 27.65 -6.10 -14.08
C THR A 43 27.14 -5.37 -12.83
N PRO A 44 28.02 -4.97 -11.88
CA PRO A 44 27.65 -4.39 -10.57
C PRO A 44 26.57 -3.30 -10.64
N ILE A 45 25.72 -3.20 -9.61
CA ILE A 45 24.81 -2.07 -9.51
C ILE A 45 25.65 -0.82 -9.21
N PRO A 46 25.48 0.27 -9.97
CA PRO A 46 26.14 1.53 -9.67
C PRO A 46 25.81 2.01 -8.24
N ALA A 47 26.84 2.43 -7.49
CA ALA A 47 26.70 2.79 -6.08
C ALA A 47 25.94 4.12 -5.87
N ASP A 48 25.80 4.92 -6.93
CA ASP A 48 25.00 6.14 -7.02
C ASP A 48 23.51 5.87 -7.25
N LEU A 49 23.12 4.62 -7.48
CA LEU A 49 21.71 4.23 -7.63
C LEU A 49 21.07 4.02 -6.26
N GLU A 50 20.24 4.97 -5.81
CA GLU A 50 19.40 4.80 -4.63
C GLU A 50 18.38 3.67 -4.86
N ILE A 51 18.57 2.54 -4.19
CA ILE A 51 17.58 1.47 -4.15
C ILE A 51 16.68 1.72 -2.94
N PRO A 52 15.41 2.10 -3.13
CA PRO A 52 14.51 2.34 -2.01
C PRO A 52 14.33 1.04 -1.22
N MET A 53 14.25 1.16 0.11
CA MET A 53 13.93 0.03 0.96
C MET A 53 12.56 -0.53 0.56
N GLN A 54 12.55 -1.75 0.05
CA GLN A 54 11.32 -2.47 -0.26
C GLN A 54 10.74 -3.02 1.04
N GLY A 55 9.72 -2.33 1.55
CA GLY A 55 8.83 -2.76 2.63
C GLY A 55 7.39 -2.74 2.12
N PRO A 56 6.42 -3.34 2.84
CA PRO A 56 5.10 -3.56 2.30
C PRO A 56 4.51 -2.24 1.84
N THR A 57 4.15 -2.18 0.54
CA THR A 57 3.23 -1.17 0.02
C THR A 57 2.07 -1.13 1.01
N ARG A 58 1.96 -0.02 1.74
CA ARG A 58 0.97 0.14 2.80
C ARG A 58 -0.37 -0.36 2.24
N PRO A 59 -1.05 -1.35 2.86
CA PRO A 59 -2.41 -1.62 2.47
C PRO A 59 -3.16 -0.32 2.70
N SER A 60 -3.64 0.31 1.62
CA SER A 60 -4.60 1.40 1.75
C SER A 60 -5.78 0.80 2.49
N SER A 61 -5.95 1.17 3.77
CA SER A 61 -7.12 0.80 4.54
C SER A 61 -8.34 1.22 3.74
N GLY A 62 -9.12 0.25 3.25
CA GLY A 62 -10.43 0.53 2.69
C GLY A 62 -11.28 1.24 3.73
N GLY A 63 -11.80 2.41 3.37
CA GLY A 63 -12.72 3.21 4.20
C GLY A 63 -12.84 4.61 3.64
N GLY A 64 -13.93 4.88 2.93
CA GLY A 64 -14.14 6.08 2.14
C GLY A 64 -14.25 7.40 2.92
N GLY A 65 -14.08 8.49 2.16
CA GLY A 65 -14.71 9.79 2.37
C GLY A 65 -14.32 10.56 3.63
N GLN A 66 -13.32 11.43 3.52
CA GLN A 66 -13.44 12.77 4.13
C GLN A 66 -12.59 13.77 3.32
N GLY A 67 -13.28 14.80 2.82
CA GLY A 67 -12.79 15.73 1.82
C GLY A 67 -11.55 16.53 2.23
N GLY A 68 -10.55 16.51 1.34
CA GLY A 68 -9.57 17.58 1.25
C GLY A 68 -10.21 18.76 0.51
N ALA A 69 -10.48 19.84 1.25
CA ALA A 69 -10.92 21.11 0.69
C ALA A 69 -9.87 21.65 -0.30
N GLY A 70 -10.29 21.91 -1.54
CA GLY A 70 -9.46 22.62 -2.49
C GLY A 70 -9.91 22.40 -3.94
N GLY A 71 -10.79 23.25 -4.46
CA GLY A 71 -10.97 23.38 -5.90
C GLY A 71 -12.38 23.73 -6.38
N GLY A 72 -12.70 25.03 -6.30
CA GLY A 72 -13.43 25.78 -7.33
C GLY A 72 -14.69 25.20 -7.98
N GLY A 73 -15.84 25.77 -7.60
CA GLY A 73 -16.83 26.31 -8.53
C GLY A 73 -17.44 25.38 -9.60
N GLY A 74 -18.68 24.97 -9.37
CA GLY A 74 -19.51 24.39 -10.43
C GLY A 74 -20.95 24.25 -9.98
N ALA A 75 -21.79 25.19 -10.41
CA ALA A 75 -23.23 25.18 -10.21
C ALA A 75 -23.87 23.87 -10.71
N GLY A 76 -24.75 23.29 -9.90
CA GLY A 76 -25.54 22.11 -10.22
C GLY A 76 -26.86 22.11 -9.48
N ILE A 77 -27.86 22.69 -10.14
CA ILE A 77 -29.27 22.75 -9.75
C ILE A 77 -29.84 21.33 -9.59
N GLY A 78 -30.70 21.10 -8.58
CA GLY A 78 -31.43 19.84 -8.50
C GLY A 78 -32.26 19.64 -7.23
N MET A 79 -33.36 20.41 -7.13
CA MET A 79 -34.62 20.14 -6.42
C MET A 79 -34.63 19.03 -5.33
N GLY A 80 -34.68 19.46 -4.06
CA GLY A 80 -35.07 18.60 -2.95
C GLY A 80 -36.57 18.30 -2.99
N GLY A 81 -36.91 17.01 -3.12
CA GLY A 81 -38.23 16.50 -2.78
C GLY A 81 -38.34 16.38 -1.27
N ARG A 82 -39.21 17.18 -0.65
CA ARG A 82 -39.61 17.00 0.74
C ARG A 82 -41.11 16.81 0.79
N ALA A 83 -41.49 15.56 1.03
CA ALA A 83 -42.81 15.18 1.47
C ALA A 83 -43.04 15.66 2.92
N ASP A 84 -44.33 15.73 3.26
CA ASP A 84 -44.89 15.69 4.62
C ASP A 84 -44.83 16.98 5.43
N ASP A 85 -45.96 17.70 5.44
CA ASP A 85 -46.71 18.12 6.64
C ASP A 85 -47.60 19.33 6.34
N ALA A 86 -48.83 19.08 5.88
CA ALA A 86 -49.87 20.09 5.73
C ALA A 86 -51.14 19.66 6.48
N VAL A 87 -51.40 20.27 7.64
CA VAL A 87 -52.65 20.18 8.43
C VAL A 87 -52.82 21.50 9.20
N PRO A 88 -54.01 22.14 9.31
CA PRO A 88 -54.84 22.81 8.29
C PRO A 88 -55.18 24.28 8.72
N PRO A 89 -55.94 25.09 7.96
CA PRO A 89 -56.69 26.20 8.57
C PRO A 89 -58.12 25.76 8.95
N LYS A 90 -58.56 26.27 10.11
CA LYS A 90 -59.87 26.07 10.73
C LYS A 90 -60.96 26.93 10.08
N ILE A 91 -62.20 26.44 10.24
CA ILE A 91 -63.54 27.02 10.02
C ILE A 91 -64.20 26.55 8.72
#